data_AF-A0A7Y4NF72-F1
#
_entry.id   AF-A0A7Y4NF72-F1
#
_cell.length_a   1.000
_cell.length_b   1.000
_cell.length_c   1.000
_cell.angle_alpha   90.00
_cell.angle_beta   90.00
_cell.angle_gamma   90.00
#
_symmetry.space_group_name_H-M   'P 1'
#
loop_
_entity.id
_entity.type
_entity.pdbx_description
1 polymer ?
#
loop_
_entity_poly.entity_id
_entity_poly.type
_entity_poly.pdbx_seq_one_letter_code
_entity_poly.pdbx_strand_id
1 'polypeptide(L)'
;MSPLLHRYWIHFPDDAFVRSRGLNHGCGVTAYSLEDARRLLQEQLFRDTPLPPFTRVIEDVDVTMLEANHIRPNIGIVTWRGIWFPFLQLS
;
A
#
# COMPACT_ATOMS: atom_id res chain seq x y z
N MET A 1 25.18 5.77 -1.05
CA MET A 1 24.00 6.28 -0.34
C MET A 1 22.94 5.19 -0.42
N SER A 2 22.43 4.72 0.71
CA SER A 2 21.26 3.85 0.72
C SER A 2 20.07 4.66 0.17
N PRO A 3 19.27 4.12 -0.76
CA PRO A 3 18.08 4.82 -1.22
C PRO A 3 17.14 5.07 -0.03
N LEU A 4 16.58 6.29 0.05
CA LEU A 4 15.60 6.64 1.07
C LEU A 4 14.29 5.86 0.80
N LEU A 5 13.62 5.45 1.87
CA LEU A 5 12.29 4.82 1.79
C LEU A 5 11.22 5.90 1.65
N HIS A 6 10.29 5.69 0.73
CA HIS A 6 9.11 6.52 0.50
C HIS A 6 7.85 5.81 0.98
N ARG A 7 6.86 6.60 1.44
CA ARG A 7 5.53 6.09 1.82
C ARG A 7 4.55 6.34 0.67
N TYR A 8 4.14 5.28 0.01
CA TYR A 8 3.16 5.32 -1.07
C TYR A 8 1.77 5.01 -0.54
N TRP A 9 0.80 5.82 -0.96
CA TRP A 9 -0.63 5.50 -0.86
C TRP A 9 -1.20 5.27 -2.26
N ILE A 10 -1.54 4.01 -2.55
CA ILE A 10 -1.88 3.53 -3.89
C ILE A 10 -3.38 3.22 -3.94
N HIS A 11 -4.06 3.78 -4.93
CA HIS A 11 -5.45 3.47 -5.22
C HIS A 11 -5.56 2.53 -6.43
N PHE A 12 -6.61 1.72 -6.42
CA PHE A 12 -6.95 0.75 -7.46
C PHE A 12 -8.33 1.06 -8.05
N PRO A 13 -8.72 0.42 -9.16
CA PRO A 13 -10.09 0.50 -9.67
C PRO A 13 -11.09 -0.05 -8.64
N ASP A 14 -12.27 0.54 -8.54
CA ASP A 14 -13.31 0.06 -7.64
C ASP A 14 -14.12 -1.09 -8.29
N ASP A 15 -13.49 -2.26 -8.40
CA ASP A 15 -14.09 -3.48 -8.93
C ASP A 15 -14.23 -4.59 -7.86
N ALA A 16 -14.95 -5.66 -8.21
CA ALA A 16 -15.24 -6.76 -7.29
C ALA A 16 -13.97 -7.50 -6.82
N PHE A 17 -12.93 -7.55 -7.65
CA PHE A 17 -11.67 -8.22 -7.34
C PHE A 17 -10.83 -7.40 -6.34
N VAL A 18 -10.79 -6.08 -6.50
CA VAL A 18 -10.13 -5.16 -5.57
C VAL A 18 -10.86 -5.12 -4.23
N ARG A 19 -12.20 -5.03 -4.25
CA ARG A 19 -13.04 -5.04 -3.04
C ARG A 19 -12.89 -6.32 -2.22
N SER A 20 -12.85 -7.49 -2.86
CA SER A 20 -12.71 -8.77 -2.15
C SER A 20 -11.38 -8.92 -1.41
N ARG A 21 -10.38 -8.09 -1.75
CA ARG A 21 -9.07 -8.03 -1.07
C ARG A 21 -8.94 -6.87 -0.08
N GLY A 22 -10.01 -6.09 0.16
CA GLY A 22 -9.99 -4.95 1.09
C GLY A 22 -9.19 -3.74 0.60
N LEU A 23 -8.97 -3.62 -0.71
CA LEU A 23 -8.12 -2.57 -1.30
C LEU A 23 -8.91 -1.36 -1.82
N ASN A 24 -10.22 -1.33 -1.62
CA ASN A 24 -11.12 -0.27 -2.07
C ASN A 24 -10.88 1.08 -1.37
N HIS A 25 -10.25 1.07 -0.19
CA HIS A 25 -9.85 2.29 0.51
C HIS A 25 -8.47 2.80 0.06
N GLY A 26 -7.67 1.95 -0.59
CA GLY A 26 -6.27 2.18 -0.92
C GLY A 26 -5.34 1.14 -0.28
N CYS A 27 -4.06 1.23 -0.61
CA CYS A 27 -3.01 0.37 -0.08
C CYS A 27 -1.78 1.20 0.29
N GLY A 28 -1.28 0.96 1.50
CA GLY A 28 -0.12 1.62 2.04
C GLY A 28 1.12 0.76 1.86
N VAL A 29 2.14 1.30 1.19
CA VAL A 29 3.41 0.60 0.95
C VAL A 29 4.58 1.54 1.23
N THR A 30 5.56 1.06 1.99
CA THR A 30 6.84 1.74 2.14
C THR A 30 7.88 1.01 1.30
N ALA A 31 8.53 1.72 0.38
CA ALA A 31 9.42 1.13 -0.62
C ALA A 31 10.49 2.12 -1.09
N TYR A 32 11.53 1.63 -1.78
CA TYR A 32 12.58 2.50 -2.31
C TYR A 32 12.17 3.29 -3.57
N SER A 33 11.12 2.83 -4.26
CA SER A 33 10.55 3.48 -5.43
C SER A 33 9.15 2.92 -5.70
N LEU A 34 8.39 3.56 -6.59
CA LEU A 34 7.09 3.03 -7.03
C LEU A 34 7.21 1.64 -7.68
N GLU A 35 8.30 1.37 -8.41
CA GLU A 35 8.56 0.06 -9.00
C GLU A 35 8.87 -1.00 -7.93
N ASP A 36 9.56 -0.60 -6.86
CA ASP A 36 9.79 -1.46 -5.70
C ASP A 36 8.48 -1.75 -4.94
N ALA A 37 7.62 -0.74 -4.78
CA ALA A 37 6.28 -0.93 -4.23
C ALA A 37 5.43 -1.89 -5.08
N ARG A 38 5.51 -1.77 -6.41
CA ARG A 38 4.82 -2.67 -7.36
C ARG A 38 5.29 -4.11 -7.20
N ARG A 39 6.60 -4.34 -7.06
CA ARG A 39 7.18 -5.67 -6.79
C ARG A 39 6.69 -6.24 -5.46
N LEU A 40 6.72 -5.44 -4.39
CA LEU A 40 6.19 -5.85 -3.08
C LEU A 40 4.72 -6.28 -3.14
N LEU A 41 3.87 -5.49 -3.81
CA LEU A 41 2.46 -5.83 -4.01
C LEU A 41 2.29 -7.12 -4.81
N GLN A 42 3.03 -7.27 -5.91
CA GLN A 42 2.97 -8.47 -6.74
C GLN A 42 3.38 -9.73 -5.96
N GLU A 43 4.46 -9.68 -5.18
CA GLU A 43 5.03 -10.83 -4.47
C GLU A 43 4.21 -11.24 -3.23
N GLN A 44 3.66 -10.26 -2.50
CA GLN A 44 3.02 -10.50 -1.20
C GLN A 44 1.50 -10.54 -1.28
N LEU A 45 0.90 -9.72 -2.14
CA LEU A 45 -0.54 -9.52 -2.21
C LEU A 45 -1.17 -10.23 -3.42
N PHE A 46 -0.46 -10.27 -4.55
CA PHE A 46 -1.00 -10.75 -5.82
C PHE A 46 -0.21 -11.92 -6.41
N ARG A 47 0.45 -12.77 -5.59
CA ARG A 47 1.37 -13.82 -6.06
C ARG A 47 0.86 -14.63 -7.25
N ASP A 48 -0.41 -15.04 -7.21
CA ASP A 48 -1.03 -15.94 -8.19
C ASP A 48 -1.99 -15.22 -9.16
N THR A 49 -2.00 -13.88 -9.15
CA THR A 49 -2.94 -13.06 -9.94
C THR A 49 -2.26 -11.81 -10.50
N PRO A 50 -2.71 -11.26 -11.64
CA PRO A 50 -2.20 -9.97 -12.10
C PRO A 50 -2.47 -8.87 -11.07
N LEU A 51 -1.45 -8.05 -10.79
CA LEU A 51 -1.61 -6.81 -10.03
C LEU A 51 -2.52 -5.84 -10.81
N PRO A 52 -3.62 -5.33 -10.22
CA PRO A 52 -4.47 -4.35 -10.87
C PRO A 52 -3.72 -3.05 -11.17
N PRO A 53 -4.09 -2.31 -12.22
CA PRO A 53 -3.45 -1.03 -12.54
C PRO A 53 -3.66 -0.02 -11.40
N PHE A 54 -2.68 0.85 -11.18
CA PHE A 54 -2.84 1.92 -10.18
C PHE A 54 -3.66 3.07 -10.79
N THR A 55 -4.73 3.48 -10.11
CA THR A 55 -5.57 4.60 -10.56
C THR A 55 -5.07 5.94 -10.05
N ARG A 56 -4.41 5.94 -8.88
CA ARG A 56 -3.76 7.11 -8.28
C ARG A 56 -2.66 6.66 -7.33
N VAL A 57 -1.56 7.40 -7.32
CA VAL A 57 -0.46 7.20 -6.38
C VAL A 57 -0.16 8.53 -5.69
N ILE A 58 -0.05 8.50 -4.37
CA ILE A 58 0.46 9.61 -3.56
C ILE A 58 1.80 9.16 -2.98
N GLU A 59 2.88 9.80 -3.41
CA GLU A 59 4.22 9.60 -2.86
C GLU A 59 4.42 10.48 -1.63
N ASP A 60 5.21 9.99 -0.68
CA ASP A 60 5.49 10.61 0.62
C ASP A 60 4.23 11.06 1.37
N VAL A 61 3.22 10.18 1.37
CA VAL A 61 1.94 10.45 2.04
C VAL A 61 2.14 10.78 3.53
N ASP A 62 1.49 11.86 3.96
CA ASP A 62 1.29 12.12 5.38
C ASP A 62 0.15 11.24 5.90
N VAL A 63 0.52 10.18 6.62
CA VAL A 63 -0.43 9.20 7.16
C VAL A 63 -1.43 9.80 8.15
N THR A 64 -1.13 10.96 8.73
CA THR A 64 -2.06 11.67 9.63
C THR A 64 -3.26 12.24 8.89
N MET A 65 -3.12 12.49 7.59
CA MET A 65 -4.16 13.00 6.69
C MET A 65 -5.06 11.89 6.12
N LEU A 66 -4.72 10.61 6.35
CA LEU A 66 -5.56 9.49 5.94
C LEU A 66 -6.83 9.40 6.80
N GLU A 67 -7.85 8.75 6.25
CA GLU A 67 -9.18 8.64 6.88
C GLU A 67 -9.10 8.08 8.31
N ALA A 68 -9.84 8.72 9.21
CA ALA A 68 -9.63 8.63 10.65
C ALA A 68 -10.18 7.36 11.31
N ASN A 69 -11.29 6.82 10.82
CA ASN A 69 -12.09 5.80 11.51
C ASN A 69 -11.72 4.38 11.08
N HIS A 70 -11.28 4.21 9.84
CA HIS A 70 -10.98 2.90 9.27
C HIS A 70 -9.52 2.76 8.87
N ILE A 71 -8.90 3.76 8.23
CA ILE A 71 -7.52 3.62 7.76
C ILE A 71 -6.54 3.76 8.92
N ARG A 72 -6.51 4.92 9.60
CA ARG A 72 -5.50 5.21 10.65
C ARG A 72 -5.44 4.16 11.77
N PRO A 73 -6.56 3.60 12.28
CA PRO A 73 -6.51 2.56 13.31
C PRO A 73 -5.89 1.23 12.84
N ASN A 74 -5.82 1.01 11.52
CA ASN A 74 -5.33 -0.23 10.91
C ASN A 74 -4.00 -0.01 10.15
N ILE A 75 -3.27 1.07 10.43
CA ILE A 75 -1.94 1.32 9.87
C ILE A 75 -0.88 0.52 10.66
N GLY A 76 -0.07 -0.26 9.94
CA GLY A 76 1.13 -0.94 10.44
C GLY A 76 2.36 -0.04 10.53
N ILE A 77 3.56 -0.63 10.53
CA ILE A 77 4.82 0.11 10.67
C ILE A 77 5.21 0.78 9.34
N VAL A 78 4.95 2.08 9.23
CA VAL A 78 5.15 2.85 7.98
C VAL A 78 6.61 3.18 7.66
N THR A 79 7.55 2.92 8.57
CA THR A 79 8.98 3.18 8.38
C THR A 79 9.75 1.96 7.87
N TRP A 80 9.11 0.78 7.82
CA TRP A 80 9.73 -0.46 7.33
C TRP A 80 9.34 -0.70 5.89
N ARG A 81 10.28 -1.19 5.07
CA ARG A 81 9.97 -1.61 3.71
C ARG A 81 8.94 -2.75 3.74
N GLY A 82 7.78 -2.54 3.11
CA GLY A 82 6.68 -3.49 3.14
C GLY A 82 5.32 -2.82 2.98
N ILE A 83 4.27 -3.65 2.99
CA ILE A 83 2.88 -3.21 2.95
C ILE A 83 2.42 -2.96 4.40
N TRP A 84 2.01 -1.73 4.72
CA TRP A 84 1.55 -1.33 6.06
C TRP A 84 0.03 -1.10 6.14
N PHE A 85 -0.70 -1.19 5.02
CA PHE A 85 -2.16 -1.22 4.96
C PHE A 85 -2.59 -1.93 3.67
N PRO A 86 -3.61 -2.81 3.66
CA PRO A 86 -4.60 -3.06 4.73
C PRO A 86 -4.15 -4.05 5.81
N PHE A 87 -2.97 -4.65 5.69
CA PHE A 87 -2.47 -5.60 6.69
C PHE A 87 -1.64 -4.89 7.75
N LEU A 88 -1.86 -5.26 9.00
CA LEU A 88 -0.94 -4.93 10.08
C LEU A 88 0.32 -5.79 9.90
N GLN A 89 1.47 -5.16 9.70
CA GLN A 89 2.76 -5.83 9.86
C GLN A 89 2.91 -6.21 11.34
N LEU A 90 2.79 -7.50 11.64
CA LEU A 90 3.16 -8.07 12.92
C LEU A 90 4.67 -8.35 12.85
N SER A 91 5.42 -7.75 13.77
CA SER A 91 6.88 -7.85 13.92
C SER A 91 7.44 -9.27 13.75
#